data_AF-A0A5P9F1W0-F1
#
_entry.id   AF-A0A5P9F1W0-F1
#
_cell.length_a   1.000
_cell.length_b   1.000
_cell.length_c   1.000
_cell.angle_alpha   90.00
_cell.angle_beta   90.00
_cell.angle_gamma   90.00
#
_symmetry.space_group_name_H-M   'P 1'
#
loop_
_entity.id
_entity.type
_entity.pdbx_description
1 polymer ?
#
loop_
_entity_poly.entity_id
_entity_poly.type
_entity_poly.pdbx_seq_one_letter_code
_entity_poly.pdbx_strand_id
1 'polypeptide(L)'
;MQTQDYILDDQGNFRFTKVGLDTQAPLLAKAGIDAKAIKTYADYIQARQAASPYFMEYLQEETDKRLKGRPDTLEWQAIRSIAFGTPKEQDQLLEKLRRKQSFKLV
;
A
#
# COMPACT_ATOMS: atom_id res chain seq x y z
N MET A 1 2.11 -24.95 -5.41
CA MET A 1 2.43 -23.63 -6.01
C MET A 1 3.02 -22.70 -4.95
N GLN A 2 4.16 -22.07 -5.21
CA GLN A 2 4.78 -21.11 -4.27
C GLN A 2 4.95 -19.75 -4.94
N THR A 3 4.59 -18.70 -4.21
CA THR A 3 4.81 -17.30 -4.58
C THR A 3 5.62 -16.60 -3.50
N GLN A 4 5.91 -15.31 -3.70
CA GLN A 4 6.52 -14.48 -2.65
C GLN A 4 5.61 -14.35 -1.42
N ASP A 5 4.29 -14.35 -1.61
CA ASP A 5 3.32 -14.05 -0.55
C ASP A 5 2.75 -15.28 0.14
N TYR A 6 2.61 -16.39 -0.59
CA TYR A 6 1.98 -17.59 -0.05
C TYR A 6 2.49 -18.87 -0.69
N ILE A 7 2.23 -19.97 0.02
CA ILE A 7 2.54 -21.34 -0.38
C ILE A 7 1.23 -22.11 -0.36
N LEU A 8 0.93 -22.76 -1.49
CA LEU A 8 -0.13 -23.75 -1.63
C LEU A 8 0.53 -25.10 -1.86
N ASP A 9 0.32 -26.04 -0.94
CA ASP A 9 0.82 -27.40 -1.12
C ASP A 9 -0.12 -28.26 -1.95
N ASP A 10 0.31 -29.49 -2.24
CA ASP A 10 -0.41 -30.43 -3.10
C ASP A 10 -1.68 -31.00 -2.44
N GLN A 11 -1.86 -30.77 -1.13
CA GLN A 11 -3.05 -31.13 -0.37
C GLN A 11 -4.07 -29.98 -0.30
N GLY A 12 -3.75 -28.83 -0.91
CA GLY A 12 -4.59 -27.64 -0.89
C GLY A 12 -4.44 -26.79 0.36
N ASN A 13 -3.47 -27.08 1.23
CA ASN A 13 -3.21 -26.24 2.40
C ASN A 13 -2.53 -24.95 1.95
N PHE A 14 -3.10 -23.85 2.41
CA PHE A 14 -2.60 -22.52 2.20
C PHE A 14 -1.89 -22.03 3.46
N ARG A 15 -0.71 -21.44 3.26
CA ARG A 15 -0.05 -20.64 4.30
C ARG A 15 0.60 -19.43 3.68
N PHE A 16 0.51 -18.30 4.37
CA PHE A 16 1.31 -17.13 4.02
C PHE A 16 2.80 -17.40 4.27
N THR A 17 3.63 -16.78 3.43
CA THR A 17 5.03 -16.56 3.78
C THR A 17 5.12 -15.44 4.82
N LYS A 18 6.31 -15.23 5.39
CA LYS A 18 6.55 -14.06 6.25
C LYS A 18 6.28 -12.76 5.50
N VAL A 19 6.74 -12.66 4.25
CA VAL A 19 6.54 -11.48 3.40
C VAL A 19 5.05 -11.24 3.15
N GLY A 20 4.29 -12.29 2.80
CA GLY A 20 2.85 -12.15 2.56
C GLY A 20 2.06 -11.78 3.81
N LEU A 21 2.47 -12.27 4.99
CA LEU A 21 1.88 -11.81 6.26
C LEU A 21 2.17 -10.34 6.51
N ASP A 22 3.43 -9.93 6.37
CA ASP A 22 3.85 -8.55 6.64
C ASP A 22 3.15 -7.56 5.69
N THR A 23 2.85 -7.95 4.46
CA THR A 23 2.15 -7.11 3.47
C THR A 23 0.63 -7.16 3.60
N GLN A 24 0.03 -8.34 3.73
CA GLN A 24 -1.42 -8.50 3.62
C GLN A 24 -2.17 -8.49 4.96
N ALA A 25 -1.53 -8.89 6.06
CA ALA A 25 -2.19 -8.94 7.36
C ALA A 25 -2.77 -7.57 7.80
N PRO A 26 -2.11 -6.42 7.58
CA PRO A 26 -2.70 -5.14 7.97
C PRO A 26 -3.98 -4.80 7.20
N LEU A 27 -4.02 -5.12 5.90
CA LEU A 27 -5.21 -4.93 5.07
C LEU A 27 -6.36 -5.85 5.51
N LEU A 28 -6.05 -7.14 5.75
CA LEU A 28 -7.03 -8.11 6.23
C LEU A 28 -7.58 -7.76 7.62
N ALA A 29 -6.73 -7.23 8.50
CA ALA A 29 -7.12 -6.79 9.84
C ALA A 29 -8.13 -5.63 9.81
N LYS A 30 -8.09 -4.75 8.79
CA LYS A 30 -9.12 -3.71 8.62
C LYS A 30 -10.51 -4.29 8.36
N ALA A 31 -10.58 -5.45 7.73
CA ALA A 31 -11.83 -6.20 7.55
C ALA A 31 -12.17 -7.11 8.75
N GLY A 32 -11.40 -7.05 9.85
CA GLY A 32 -11.57 -7.91 11.02
C GLY A 32 -11.12 -9.35 10.81
N ILE A 33 -10.30 -9.63 9.78
CA ILE A 33 -9.89 -10.98 9.41
C ILE A 33 -8.49 -11.26 9.97
N ASP A 34 -8.35 -12.33 10.74
CA ASP A 34 -7.04 -12.86 11.15
C ASP A 34 -6.41 -13.64 9.99
N ALA A 35 -5.33 -13.09 9.43
CA ALA A 35 -4.58 -13.74 8.35
C ALA A 35 -4.05 -15.14 8.72
N LYS A 36 -3.82 -15.43 10.02
CA LYS A 36 -3.37 -16.77 10.46
C LYS A 36 -4.48 -17.81 10.48
N ALA A 37 -5.74 -17.38 10.47
CA ALA A 37 -6.91 -18.25 10.41
C ALA A 37 -7.18 -18.78 8.99
N ILE A 38 -6.58 -18.17 7.95
CA ILE A 38 -6.74 -18.57 6.56
C ILE A 38 -5.93 -19.86 6.31
N LYS A 39 -6.60 -20.96 5.97
CA LYS A 39 -5.98 -22.28 5.76
C LYS A 39 -6.12 -22.83 4.35
N THR A 40 -7.01 -22.27 3.54
CA THR A 40 -7.19 -22.68 2.15
C THR A 40 -7.06 -21.51 1.19
N TYR A 41 -6.80 -21.81 -0.07
CA TYR A 41 -6.76 -20.77 -1.11
C TYR A 41 -8.13 -20.11 -1.32
N ALA A 42 -9.22 -20.86 -1.14
CA ALA A 42 -10.57 -20.33 -1.23
C ALA A 42 -10.83 -19.28 -0.13
N ASP A 43 -10.45 -19.60 1.11
CA ASP A 43 -10.55 -18.65 2.24
C ASP A 43 -9.74 -17.39 1.97
N TYR A 44 -8.54 -17.56 1.39
CA TYR A 44 -7.68 -16.43 1.03
C TYR A 44 -8.37 -15.48 0.03
N ILE A 45 -8.99 -16.02 -1.02
CA ILE A 45 -9.69 -15.21 -2.02
C ILE A 45 -10.89 -14.50 -1.40
N GLN A 46 -11.68 -15.19 -0.59
CA GLN A 46 -12.82 -14.58 0.11
C GLN A 46 -12.36 -13.47 1.06
N ALA A 47 -11.30 -13.71 1.83
CA ALA A 47 -10.74 -12.72 2.74
C ALA A 47 -10.24 -11.47 2.00
N ARG A 48 -9.58 -11.66 0.85
CA ARG A 48 -9.11 -10.56 0.01
C ARG A 48 -10.28 -9.75 -0.58
N GLN A 49 -11.35 -10.42 -0.99
CA GLN A 49 -12.54 -9.76 -1.51
C GLN A 49 -13.25 -8.96 -0.42
N ALA A 50 -13.38 -9.52 0.78
CA ALA A 50 -13.93 -8.83 1.95
C ALA A 50 -13.08 -7.62 2.37
N ALA A 51 -11.76 -7.70 2.22
CA ALA A 51 -10.86 -6.59 2.54
C ALA A 51 -10.73 -5.53 1.44
N SER A 52 -11.20 -5.80 0.21
CA SER A 52 -11.08 -4.88 -0.93
C SER A 52 -11.62 -3.46 -0.70
N PRO A 53 -12.73 -3.23 0.03
CA PRO A 53 -13.23 -1.87 0.27
C PRO A 53 -12.26 -1.00 1.06
N TYR A 54 -11.39 -1.61 1.88
CA TYR A 54 -10.41 -0.92 2.72
C TYR A 54 -9.08 -0.67 2.01
N PHE A 55 -8.92 -1.11 0.76
CA PHE A 55 -7.63 -1.06 0.07
C PHE A 55 -7.07 0.35 -0.07
N MET A 56 -7.92 1.32 -0.45
CA MET A 56 -7.47 2.71 -0.63
C MET A 56 -7.08 3.36 0.70
N GLU A 57 -7.87 3.14 1.74
CA GLU A 57 -7.58 3.61 3.09
C GLU A 57 -6.28 3.00 3.63
N TYR A 58 -6.10 1.69 3.46
CA TYR A 58 -4.87 0.99 3.79
C TYR A 58 -3.65 1.57 3.06
N LEU A 59 -3.76 1.80 1.75
CA LEU A 59 -2.66 2.36 0.96
C LEU A 59 -2.27 3.76 1.44
N GLN A 60 -3.25 4.59 1.81
CA GLN A 60 -3.01 5.92 2.34
C GLN A 60 -2.27 5.84 3.69
N GLU A 61 -2.74 5.00 4.61
CA GLU A 61 -2.10 4.81 5.92
C GLU A 61 -0.67 4.26 5.81
N GLU A 62 -0.46 3.27 4.96
CA GLU A 62 0.88 2.71 4.73
C GLU A 62 1.82 3.74 4.10
N THR A 63 1.29 4.59 3.22
CA THR A 63 2.06 5.70 2.65
C THR A 63 2.44 6.70 3.74
N ASP A 64 1.49 7.15 4.55
CA ASP A 64 1.75 8.10 5.64
C ASP A 64 2.73 7.50 6.67
N LYS A 65 2.65 6.20 7.00
CA LYS A 65 3.65 5.51 7.85
C LYS A 65 5.04 5.54 7.25
N ARG A 66 5.20 5.26 5.96
CA ARG A 66 6.50 5.26 5.27
C ARG A 66 7.10 6.66 5.14
N LEU A 67 6.23 7.67 5.06
CA LEU A 67 6.62 9.08 5.01
C LEU A 67 6.90 9.67 6.40
N LYS A 68 6.47 9.02 7.48
CA LYS A 68 6.72 9.48 8.86
C LYS A 68 8.23 9.61 9.13
N GLY A 69 8.66 10.81 9.51
CA GLY A 69 10.06 11.12 9.78
C GLY A 69 10.92 11.37 8.53
N ARG A 70 10.34 11.30 7.33
CA ARG A 70 10.99 11.79 6.10
C ARG A 70 10.96 13.32 6.08
N PRO A 71 12.00 13.96 5.53
CA PRO A 71 12.02 15.40 5.40
C PRO A 71 10.89 15.86 4.48
N ASP A 72 10.22 16.95 4.85
CA ASP A 72 9.10 17.54 4.10
C ASP A 72 9.62 18.29 2.85
N THR A 73 10.24 17.53 1.95
CA THR A 73 10.78 18.03 0.68
C THR A 73 9.71 17.99 -0.41
N LEU A 74 9.86 18.86 -1.41
CA LEU A 74 9.00 18.88 -2.60
C LEU A 74 8.88 17.51 -3.28
N GLU A 75 9.95 16.73 -3.26
CA GLU A 75 10.01 15.39 -3.84
C GLU A 75 9.12 14.39 -3.08
N TRP A 76 9.12 14.42 -1.75
CA TRP A 76 8.23 13.59 -0.92
C TRP A 76 6.78 14.06 -0.96
N GLN A 77 6.55 15.37 -1.02
CA GLN A 77 5.22 15.95 -1.26
C GLN A 77 4.66 15.52 -2.62
N ALA A 78 5.50 15.42 -3.66
CA ALA A 78 5.11 14.94 -4.98
C ALA A 78 4.62 13.49 -4.95
N ILE A 79 5.37 12.60 -4.30
CA ILE A 79 5.00 11.18 -4.18
C ILE A 79 3.64 11.03 -3.50
N ARG A 80 3.40 11.77 -2.41
CA ARG A 80 2.11 11.76 -1.70
C ARG A 80 0.97 12.32 -2.56
N SER A 81 1.22 13.43 -3.25
CA SER A 81 0.21 14.12 -4.06
C SER A 81 -0.20 13.32 -5.30
N ILE A 82 0.72 12.60 -5.94
CA ILE A 82 0.41 11.71 -7.06
C ILE A 82 -0.51 10.56 -6.63
N ALA A 83 -0.26 9.98 -5.44
CA ALA A 83 -1.00 8.83 -4.97
C ALA A 83 -2.35 9.19 -4.31
N PHE A 84 -2.43 10.32 -3.58
CA PHE A 84 -3.60 10.67 -2.75
C PHE A 84 -3.96 12.16 -2.75
N GLY A 85 -3.26 13.00 -3.52
CA GLY A 85 -3.54 14.44 -3.57
C GLY A 85 -4.77 14.76 -4.40
N THR A 86 -5.46 15.83 -4.02
CA THR A 86 -6.51 16.44 -4.85
C THR A 86 -5.91 17.08 -6.10
N PRO A 87 -6.69 17.29 -7.18
CA PRO A 87 -6.21 17.99 -8.38
C PRO A 87 -5.60 19.36 -8.06
N LYS A 88 -6.19 20.10 -7.11
CA LYS A 88 -5.70 21.39 -6.65
C LYS A 88 -4.33 21.30 -5.98
N GLU A 89 -4.10 20.27 -5.16
CA GLU A 89 -2.79 20.05 -4.53
C GLU A 89 -1.74 19.66 -5.56
N GLN A 90 -2.11 18.85 -6.55
CA GLN A 90 -1.21 18.47 -7.65
C GLN A 90 -0.80 19.69 -8.49
N ASP A 91 -1.74 20.57 -8.83
CA ASP A 91 -1.47 21.80 -9.59
C ASP A 91 -0.52 22.74 -8.83
N GLN A 92 -0.78 22.98 -7.55
CA GLN A 92 0.09 23.81 -6.70
C GLN A 92 1.50 23.24 -6.58
N LEU A 93 1.62 21.91 -6.52
CA LEU A 93 2.90 21.24 -6.44
C LEU A 93 3.66 21.32 -7.77
N LEU A 94 2.98 21.15 -8.90
CA LEU A 94 3.55 21.34 -10.24
C LEU A 94 4.09 22.76 -10.45
N GLU A 95 3.40 23.79 -9.96
CA GLU A 95 3.92 25.16 -10.00
C GLU A 95 5.20 25.34 -9.18
N LYS A 96 5.24 24.78 -7.96
CA LYS A 96 6.44 24.84 -7.10
C LYS A 96 7.63 24.13 -7.74
N LEU A 97 7.41 22.97 -8.36
CA LEU A 97 8.44 22.22 -9.07
C LEU A 97 8.97 23.00 -10.29
N ARG A 98 8.07 23.59 -11.10
CA ARG A 98 8.45 24.46 -12.23
C ARG A 98 9.34 25.61 -11.77
N ARG A 99 8.94 26.33 -10.72
CA ARG A 99 9.75 27.44 -10.16
C ARG A 99 11.13 26.96 -9.70
N LYS A 100 11.22 25.85 -8.96
CA LYS A 100 12.51 25.28 -8.50
C LYS A 100 13.43 24.90 -9.67
N GLN A 101 12.87 24.41 -10.78
CA GLN A 101 13.64 24.09 -11.99
C GLN A 101 14.13 25.36 -12.70
N SER A 102 13.30 26.41 -12.77
CA SER A 102 13.69 27.71 -13.33
C SER A 102 14.87 28.34 -12.58
N PHE A 103 14.92 28.21 -11.25
CA PHE A 103 16.02 28.73 -10.42
C PHE A 103 17.34 27.94 -10.54
N LYS A 104 17.32 26.69 -11.01
CA LYS A 104 18.54 25.89 -11.25
C LYS A 104 19.19 26.15 -12.62
N LEU A 105 18.49 26.86 -13.50
CA LEU A 105 18.93 27.17 -14.88
C LEU A 105 19.61 28.54 -15.01
N VAL A 106 19.87 29.23 -13.88
CA VAL A 106 20.60 30.52 -13.80
C VAL A 106 21.96 30.29 -13.15
#